data_AF-A0A6P6MXK4-F1
#
_entry.id   AF-A0A6P6MXK4-F1
#
_cell.length_a   1.000
_cell.length_b   1.000
_cell.length_c   1.000
_cell.angle_alpha   90.00
_cell.angle_beta   90.00
_cell.angle_gamma   90.00
#
_symmetry.space_group_name_H-M   'P 1'
#
loop_
_entity.id
_entity.type
_entity.pdbx_description
1 polymer ?
#
loop_
_entity_poly.entity_id
_entity_poly.type
_entity_poly.pdbx_seq_one_letter_code
_entity_poly.pdbx_strand_id
1 'polypeptide(L)'
;MYQYTILMEKRSGITLLLLLCQHACFLSASNPIKQTVACEGQSASLSCDTGFIHVSDANYGRNDGSLCSAGQRREWLTNVHCFQKTSLQTMTTR
;
A
#
# COMPACT_ATOMS: atom_id res chain seq x y z
N MET A 1 -42.03 6.35 27.10
CA MET A 1 -41.50 5.01 26.78
C MET A 1 -41.22 4.79 25.30
N TYR A 2 -42.07 5.25 24.36
CA TYR A 2 -41.87 5.10 22.90
C TYR A 2 -40.62 5.79 22.31
N GLN A 3 -40.20 6.93 22.86
CA GLN A 3 -39.04 7.66 22.34
C GLN A 3 -37.70 7.04 22.76
N TYR A 4 -37.69 6.28 23.86
CA TYR A 4 -36.50 5.56 24.33
C TYR A 4 -36.27 4.28 23.53
N THR A 5 -37.34 3.56 23.15
CA THR A 5 -37.23 2.35 22.30
C THR A 5 -36.72 2.67 20.90
N ILE A 6 -37.17 3.77 20.27
CA ILE A 6 -36.63 4.25 18.98
C ILE A 6 -35.16 4.67 19.08
N LEU A 7 -34.73 5.22 20.22
CA LEU A 7 -33.32 5.59 20.46
C LEU A 7 -32.41 4.36 20.63
N MET A 8 -32.91 3.27 21.23
CA MET A 8 -32.18 2.01 21.38
C MET A 8 -32.09 1.22 20.07
N GLU A 9 -33.13 1.28 19.22
CA GLU A 9 -33.13 0.65 17.89
C GLU A 9 -32.18 1.37 16.91
N LYS A 10 -32.13 2.71 16.96
CA LYS A 10 -31.14 3.50 16.20
C LYS A 10 -29.69 3.24 16.62
N ARG A 11 -29.44 3.02 17.92
CA ARG A 11 -28.10 2.69 18.45
C ARG A 11 -27.65 1.28 18.04
N SER A 12 -28.60 0.35 17.97
CA SER A 12 -28.38 -1.00 17.41
C SER A 12 -28.00 -0.94 15.92
N GLY A 13 -28.68 -0.10 15.12
CA GLY A 13 -28.37 0.07 13.70
C GLY A 13 -26.98 0.64 13.41
N ILE A 14 -26.53 1.66 14.15
CA ILE A 14 -25.20 2.28 13.95
C ILE A 14 -24.08 1.31 14.37
N THR A 15 -24.24 0.61 15.49
CA THR A 15 -23.26 -0.39 15.94
C THR A 15 -23.15 -1.56 14.96
N LEU A 16 -24.29 -2.03 14.43
CA LEU A 16 -24.31 -3.03 13.36
C LEU A 16 -23.62 -2.53 12.08
N LEU A 17 -23.88 -1.29 11.65
CA LEU A 17 -23.25 -0.70 10.47
C LEU A 17 -21.73 -0.59 10.62
N LEU A 18 -21.26 -0.16 11.79
CA LEU A 18 -19.83 -0.07 12.12
C LEU A 18 -19.17 -1.45 12.16
N LEU A 19 -19.83 -2.45 12.75
CA LEU A 19 -19.37 -3.84 12.75
C LEU A 19 -19.27 -4.39 11.32
N LEU A 20 -20.29 -4.20 10.48
CA LEU A 20 -20.27 -4.62 9.07
C LEU A 20 -19.14 -3.93 8.29
N CYS A 21 -18.90 -2.63 8.54
CA CYS A 21 -17.81 -1.88 7.92
C CYS A 21 -16.42 -2.42 8.34
N GLN A 22 -16.24 -2.72 9.63
CA GLN A 22 -15.01 -3.35 10.13
C GLN A 22 -14.80 -4.73 9.50
N HIS A 23 -15.81 -5.59 9.47
CA HIS A 23 -15.72 -6.91 8.87
C HIS A 23 -15.39 -6.83 7.37
N ALA A 24 -16.01 -5.91 6.63
CA ALA A 24 -15.73 -5.69 5.21
C ALA A 24 -14.26 -5.27 4.96
N CYS A 25 -13.70 -4.44 5.84
CA CYS A 25 -12.30 -4.01 5.75
C CYS A 25 -11.31 -5.13 6.12
N PHE A 26 -11.68 -6.02 7.05
CA PHE A 26 -10.88 -7.22 7.36
C PHE A 26 -10.86 -8.23 6.20
N LEU A 27 -11.99 -8.41 5.51
CA LEU A 27 -12.11 -9.34 4.37
C LEU A 27 -11.35 -8.86 3.12
N SER A 28 -11.21 -7.55 2.91
CA SER A 28 -10.46 -6.99 1.77
C SER A 28 -8.93 -7.10 1.91
N ALA A 29 -8.41 -7.40 3.10
CA ALA A 29 -6.98 -7.57 3.36
C ALA A 29 -6.43 -8.96 2.98
N SER A 30 -7.22 -9.80 2.32
CA SER A 30 -6.90 -11.22 2.04
C SER A 30 -5.75 -11.45 1.05
N ASN A 31 -5.25 -10.42 0.36
CA ASN A 31 -4.08 -10.52 -0.51
C ASN A 31 -3.10 -9.37 -0.23
N PRO A 32 -2.15 -9.55 0.71
CA PRO A 32 -1.15 -8.51 0.98
C PRO A 32 -0.28 -8.28 -0.25
N ILE A 33 -0.20 -7.03 -0.70
CA ILE A 33 0.71 -6.61 -1.77
C ILE A 33 2.14 -6.76 -1.24
N LYS A 34 2.97 -7.52 -1.94
CA LYS A 34 4.40 -7.64 -1.62
C LYS A 34 5.13 -6.38 -2.08
N GLN A 35 5.81 -5.70 -1.17
CA GLN A 35 6.68 -4.56 -1.49
C GLN A 35 8.14 -5.02 -1.58
N THR A 36 8.89 -4.46 -2.53
CA THR A 36 10.32 -4.74 -2.69
C THR A 36 11.04 -3.46 -3.09
N VAL A 37 12.25 -3.25 -2.57
CA VAL A 37 13.10 -2.10 -2.85
C VAL A 37 14.43 -2.62 -3.38
N ALA A 38 14.87 -2.10 -4.53
CA ALA A 38 16.21 -2.31 -5.06
C ALA A 38 16.92 -0.94 -5.15
N CYS A 39 18.15 -0.88 -4.69
CA CYS A 39 18.97 0.33 -4.83
C CYS A 39 19.52 0.44 -6.26
N GLU A 40 19.86 1.65 -6.68
CA GLU A 40 20.48 1.88 -7.98
C GLU A 40 21.74 1.03 -8.16
N GLY A 41 21.87 0.36 -9.31
CA GLY A 41 22.93 -0.59 -9.61
C GLY A 41 22.73 -2.00 -9.04
N GLN A 42 21.68 -2.23 -8.26
CA GLN A 42 21.28 -3.56 -7.77
C GLN A 42 20.05 -4.09 -8.50
N SER A 43 19.80 -5.39 -8.34
CA SER A 43 18.62 -6.06 -8.89
C SER A 43 17.82 -6.71 -7.78
N ALA A 44 16.49 -6.63 -7.86
CA ALA A 44 15.57 -7.40 -7.04
C ALA A 44 14.95 -8.54 -7.86
N SER A 45 14.74 -9.68 -7.22
CA SER A 45 13.97 -10.78 -7.79
C SER A 45 12.55 -10.71 -7.25
N LEU A 46 11.57 -10.72 -8.16
CA LEU A 46 10.15 -10.79 -7.82
C LEU A 46 9.67 -12.21 -8.13
N SER A 47 8.99 -12.84 -7.18
CA SER A 47 8.46 -14.20 -7.35
C SER A 47 7.11 -14.40 -6.64
N CYS A 48 6.31 -15.28 -7.24
CA CYS A 48 5.06 -15.80 -6.69
C CYS A 48 5.14 -17.32 -6.70
N ASP A 49 4.68 -17.97 -5.63
CA ASP A 49 4.65 -19.44 -5.55
C ASP A 49 3.68 -20.02 -6.57
N THR A 50 2.58 -19.29 -6.84
CA THR A 50 1.56 -19.63 -7.83
C THR A 50 1.08 -18.37 -8.56
N GLY A 51 0.69 -18.51 -9.83
CA GLY A 51 0.10 -17.42 -10.62
C GLY A 51 1.12 -16.54 -11.34
N PHE A 52 0.76 -15.29 -11.59
CA PHE A 52 1.58 -14.31 -12.31
C PHE A 52 1.87 -13.08 -11.46
N ILE A 53 2.98 -12.40 -11.76
CA ILE A 53 3.29 -11.12 -11.15
C ILE A 53 2.37 -10.06 -11.76
N HIS A 54 1.68 -9.34 -10.88
CA HIS A 54 0.91 -8.15 -11.22
C HIS A 54 1.48 -6.96 -10.43
N VAL A 55 2.14 -6.05 -11.13
CA VAL A 55 2.73 -4.85 -10.52
C VAL A 55 1.63 -3.82 -10.33
N SER A 56 1.27 -3.54 -9.07
CA SER A 56 0.24 -2.55 -8.74
C SER A 56 0.75 -1.11 -8.72
N ASP A 57 2.01 -0.93 -8.33
CA ASP A 57 2.69 0.37 -8.27
C ASP A 57 4.19 0.17 -8.47
N ALA A 58 4.86 1.17 -9.04
CA ALA A 58 6.31 1.18 -9.19
C ALA A 58 6.84 2.61 -9.30
N ASN A 59 7.98 2.85 -8.66
CA ASN A 59 8.71 4.11 -8.78
C ASN A 59 10.22 3.85 -8.92
N TYR A 60 10.81 4.30 -10.02
CA TYR A 60 12.24 4.52 -10.12
C TYR A 60 12.55 5.96 -9.70
N GLY A 61 13.27 6.11 -8.59
CA GLY A 61 13.57 7.40 -7.99
C GLY A 61 13.76 7.28 -6.48
N ARG A 62 13.35 8.31 -5.73
CA ARG A 62 13.48 8.37 -4.27
C ARG A 62 12.27 9.09 -3.67
N ASN A 63 11.56 8.37 -2.81
CA ASN A 63 10.45 8.90 -2.00
C ASN A 63 10.76 8.90 -0.48
N ASP A 64 11.87 8.27 -0.08
CA ASP A 64 12.33 8.16 1.30
C ASP A 64 13.86 8.30 1.32
N GLY A 65 14.36 9.25 2.13
CA GLY A 65 15.78 9.52 2.28
C GLY A 65 16.54 8.47 3.09
N SER A 66 15.83 7.62 3.83
CA SER A 66 16.42 6.53 4.63
C SER A 66 16.71 5.28 3.80
N LEU A 67 15.95 5.03 2.73
CA LEU A 67 16.15 3.91 1.82
C LEU A 67 17.42 4.10 0.98
N CYS A 68 18.19 3.02 0.80
CA CYS A 68 19.42 3.04 -0.01
C CYS A 68 20.38 4.18 0.38
N SER A 69 20.51 4.47 1.68
CA SER A 69 21.29 5.58 2.22
C SER A 69 22.71 5.21 2.66
N ALA A 70 22.99 3.91 2.83
CA ALA A 70 24.29 3.42 3.27
C ALA A 70 25.40 3.83 2.28
N GLY A 71 26.44 4.50 2.79
CA GLY A 71 27.57 4.98 1.99
C GLY A 71 27.28 6.19 1.10
N GLN A 72 26.06 6.74 1.14
CA GLN A 72 25.68 7.91 0.33
C GLN A 72 25.90 9.23 1.09
N ARG A 73 26.21 10.28 0.34
CA ARG A 73 26.35 11.65 0.90
C ARG A 73 24.96 12.23 1.19
N ARG A 74 24.80 12.98 2.27
CA ARG A 74 23.48 13.50 2.71
C ARG A 74 22.80 14.33 1.63
N GLU A 75 23.57 15.15 0.92
CA GLU A 75 23.11 15.96 -0.22
C GLU A 75 22.46 15.14 -1.34
N TRP A 76 22.78 13.84 -1.49
CA TRP A 76 22.22 12.97 -2.53
C TRP A 76 20.91 12.29 -2.07
N LEU A 77 20.58 12.41 -0.78
CA LEU A 77 19.40 11.81 -0.16
C LEU A 77 18.24 12.80 0.00
N THR A 78 18.45 14.08 -0.27
CA THR A 78 17.48 15.16 0.00
C THR A 78 16.32 15.21 -0.99
N ASN A 79 16.54 14.81 -2.24
CA ASN A 79 15.48 14.80 -3.24
C ASN A 79 14.59 13.56 -3.06
N VAL A 80 13.62 13.68 -2.16
CA VAL A 80 12.60 12.65 -1.86
C VAL A 80 11.31 12.82 -2.68
N HIS A 81 11.31 13.71 -3.66
CA HIS A 81 10.22 13.86 -4.62
C HIS A 81 10.68 13.52 -6.04
N CYS A 82 11.55 12.52 -6.13
CA CYS A 82 12.09 12.03 -7.38
C CYS A 82 11.24 10.86 -7.85
N PHE A 83 10.45 11.09 -8.92
CA PHE A 83 9.55 10.10 -9.48
C PHE A 83 9.71 10.01 -11.00
N GLN A 84 9.84 8.79 -11.52
CA GLN A 84 9.77 8.53 -12.95
C GLN A 84 8.36 8.08 -13.33
N LYS A 85 7.67 8.88 -14.16
CA LYS A 85 6.26 8.68 -14.55
C LYS A 85 6.03 7.34 -15.26
N THR A 86 7.01 6.87 -16.03
CA THR A 86 6.90 5.63 -16.81
C THR A 86 7.28 4.38 -16.02
N SER A 87 7.60 4.48 -14.73
CA SER A 87 8.07 3.34 -13.92
C SER A 87 7.08 2.17 -13.94
N LEU A 88 5.80 2.44 -13.67
CA LEU A 88 4.76 1.41 -13.69
C LEU A 88 4.60 0.80 -15.08
N GLN A 89 4.54 1.62 -16.13
CA GLN A 89 4.48 1.14 -17.51
C GLN A 89 5.69 0.24 -17.85
N THR A 90 6.89 0.66 -17.48
CA THR A 90 8.14 -0.08 -17.72
C THR A 90 8.12 -1.44 -17.02
N MET A 91 7.67 -1.49 -15.77
CA MET A 91 7.60 -2.73 -14.97
C MET A 91 6.43 -3.64 -15.34
N THR A 92 5.44 -3.13 -16.08
CA THR A 92 4.26 -3.91 -16.54
C THR A 92 4.34 -4.31 -18.01
N THR A 93 5.29 -3.75 -18.76
CA THR A 93 5.54 -4.12 -20.16
C THR A 93 6.07 -5.55 -20.22
N ARG A 94 5.51 -6.35 -21.12
CA ARG A 94 5.87 -7.75 -21.36
C ARG A 94 6.80 -7.87 -22.56
#